data_AF-A0A2A3T7I8-F1
#
_entry.id   AF-A0A2A3T7I8-F1
#
_cell.length_a   1.000
_cell.length_b   1.000
_cell.length_c   1.000
_cell.angle_alpha   90.00
_cell.angle_beta   90.00
_cell.angle_gamma   90.00
#
_symmetry.space_group_name_H-M   'P 1'
#
loop_
_entity.id
_entity.type
_entity.pdbx_description
1 polymer ?
#
loop_
_entity_poly.entity_id
_entity_poly.type
_entity_poly.pdbx_seq_one_letter_code
_entity_poly.pdbx_strand_id
1 'polypeptide(L)'
;MGAAKAVVVGIIVLILIGVIAASAVQIVDAGNRGVLLHWNAVDLTVEPLSEGLHFVTPFADSVVQMEIRTLKFVKATSAASKDLQTVSTEITVNYHPMPKSVHSLYQTVGLDYENRVITPTVEEVVKQVTANYNA
;
A
#
# COMPACT_ATOMS: atom_id res chain seq x y z
N MET A 1 -16.14 -32.25 -41.57
CA MET A 1 -15.10 -31.44 -40.86
C MET A 1 -15.57 -30.04 -40.42
N GLY A 2 -16.79 -29.58 -40.75
CA GLY A 2 -17.28 -28.25 -40.34
C GLY A 2 -17.82 -28.17 -38.91
N ALA A 3 -18.59 -29.18 -38.48
CA ALA A 3 -19.19 -29.18 -37.13
C ALA A 3 -18.15 -29.24 -36.00
N ALA A 4 -17.11 -30.07 -36.14
CA ALA A 4 -16.03 -30.14 -35.17
C ALA A 4 -15.26 -28.82 -35.04
N LYS A 5 -15.03 -28.11 -36.15
CA LYS A 5 -14.39 -26.78 -36.13
C LYS A 5 -15.27 -25.72 -35.47
N ALA A 6 -16.59 -25.74 -35.73
CA ALA A 6 -17.54 -24.82 -35.11
C ALA A 6 -17.66 -25.04 -33.59
N VAL A 7 -17.67 -26.29 -33.14
CA VAL A 7 -17.67 -26.63 -31.71
C VAL A 7 -16.38 -26.17 -31.03
N VAL A 8 -15.21 -26.39 -31.66
CA VAL A 8 -13.92 -25.92 -31.12
C VAL A 8 -13.87 -24.39 -31.03
N VAL A 9 -14.34 -23.67 -32.05
CA VAL A 9 -14.41 -22.20 -32.03
C VAL A 9 -15.36 -21.71 -30.93
N GLY A 10 -16.52 -22.35 -30.77
CA GLY A 10 -17.46 -22.02 -29.69
C GLY A 10 -16.86 -22.19 -28.29
N ILE A 11 -16.11 -23.27 -28.08
CA ILE A 11 -15.40 -23.51 -26.81
C ILE A 11 -14.32 -22.44 -26.57
N ILE A 12 -13.54 -22.08 -27.59
CA ILE A 12 -12.49 -21.06 -27.47
C ILE A 12 -13.10 -19.70 -27.08
N VAL A 13 -14.21 -19.30 -27.71
CA VAL A 13 -14.89 -18.03 -27.41
C VAL A 13 -15.45 -18.03 -25.98
N LEU A 14 -16.05 -19.14 -25.54
CA LEU A 14 -16.54 -19.27 -24.16
C LEU A 14 -15.42 -19.16 -23.13
N ILE A 15 -14.27 -19.80 -23.39
CA ILE A 15 -13.09 -19.70 -22.53
C ILE A 15 -12.59 -18.25 -22.49
N LEU A 16 -12.52 -17.57 -23.65
CA LEU A 16 -12.07 -16.19 -23.72
C LEU A 16 -12.96 -15.25 -22.88
N ILE A 17 -14.27 -15.39 -22.99
CA ILE A 17 -15.24 -14.62 -22.20
C ILE A 17 -15.09 -14.92 -20.72
N GLY A 18 -14.93 -16.20 -20.36
CA GLY A 18 -14.70 -16.62 -18.97
C GLY A 18 -13.44 -16.00 -18.36
N VAL A 19 -12.34 -15.95 -19.12
CA VAL A 19 -11.08 -15.33 -18.68
C VAL A 19 -11.22 -13.83 -18.49
N ILE A 20 -11.89 -13.13 -19.41
CA ILE A 20 -12.11 -11.68 -19.32
C ILE A 20 -13.04 -11.34 -18.14
N ALA A 21 -14.09 -12.12 -17.93
CA ALA A 21 -15.00 -11.93 -16.81
C ALA A 21 -14.32 -12.16 -15.46
N ALA A 22 -13.46 -13.18 -15.38
CA ALA A 22 -12.69 -13.48 -14.17
C ALA A 22 -11.64 -12.39 -13.87
N SER A 23 -10.99 -11.82 -14.89
CA SER A 23 -9.98 -10.76 -14.70
C SER A 23 -10.57 -9.39 -14.38
N ALA A 24 -11.87 -9.19 -14.63
CA ALA A 24 -12.58 -7.96 -14.29
C ALA A 24 -12.98 -7.87 -12.79
N VAL A 25 -12.85 -8.96 -12.03
CA VAL A 25 -13.21 -8.99 -10.61
C VAL A 25 -11.94 -8.92 -9.76
N GLN A 26 -11.84 -7.90 -8.91
CA GLN A 26 -10.78 -7.76 -7.92
C GLN A 26 -11.39 -7.76 -6.52
N ILE A 27 -10.70 -8.40 -5.59
CA ILE A 27 -11.11 -8.47 -4.19
C ILE A 27 -10.05 -7.75 -3.36
N VAL A 28 -10.49 -6.81 -2.56
CA VAL A 28 -9.66 -6.13 -1.56
C VAL A 28 -9.89 -6.80 -0.22
N ASP A 29 -8.81 -7.31 0.38
CA ASP A 29 -8.88 -8.02 1.65
C ASP A 29 -9.32 -7.09 2.80
N ALA A 30 -9.95 -7.68 3.81
CA ALA A 30 -10.41 -6.93 4.97
C ALA A 30 -9.24 -6.28 5.72
N GLY A 31 -9.39 -5.01 6.10
CA GLY A 31 -8.32 -4.23 6.73
C GLY A 31 -7.27 -3.67 5.77
N ASN A 32 -7.47 -3.84 4.46
CA ASN A 32 -6.69 -3.19 3.42
C ASN A 32 -7.55 -2.17 2.64
N ARG A 33 -6.88 -1.26 1.94
CA ARG A 33 -7.48 -0.39 0.93
C ARG A 33 -6.81 -0.63 -0.41
N GLY A 34 -7.63 -0.74 -1.45
CA GLY A 34 -7.15 -0.91 -2.82
C GLY A 34 -6.81 0.43 -3.47
N VAL A 35 -5.55 0.64 -3.83
CA VAL A 35 -5.14 1.75 -4.69
C VAL A 35 -5.32 1.32 -6.13
N LEU A 36 -6.21 2.01 -6.85
CA LEU A 36 -6.50 1.74 -8.25
C LEU A 36 -5.42 2.36 -9.14
N LEU A 37 -4.86 1.53 -10.01
CA LEU A 37 -3.89 1.89 -11.02
C LEU A 37 -4.53 1.75 -12.39
N HIS A 38 -4.75 2.86 -13.07
CA HIS A 38 -5.18 2.88 -14.46
C HIS A 38 -3.94 2.96 -15.36
N TRP A 39 -3.65 1.93 -16.13
CA TRP A 39 -2.42 1.83 -16.95
C TRP A 39 -1.14 2.07 -16.14
N ASN A 40 -1.08 1.50 -14.93
CA ASN A 40 0.01 1.68 -13.97
C ASN A 40 0.20 3.13 -13.45
N ALA A 41 -0.71 4.05 -13.80
CA ALA A 41 -0.78 5.37 -13.20
C ALA A 41 -1.77 5.36 -12.04
N VAL A 42 -1.38 5.95 -10.91
CA VAL A 42 -2.27 6.13 -9.77
C VAL A 42 -3.27 7.24 -10.11
N ASP A 43 -4.55 6.92 -10.04
CA ASP A 43 -5.59 7.94 -10.15
C ASP A 43 -5.83 8.56 -8.77
N LEU A 44 -5.56 9.87 -8.66
CA LEU A 44 -5.82 10.63 -7.43
C LEU A 44 -7.24 11.19 -7.35
N THR A 45 -8.01 11.13 -8.43
CA THR A 45 -9.38 11.65 -8.48
C THR A 45 -10.39 10.67 -7.89
N VAL A 46 -10.05 9.38 -7.91
CA VAL A 46 -10.88 8.29 -7.40
C VAL A 46 -10.47 7.96 -5.97
N GLU A 47 -11.45 7.82 -5.08
CA GLU A 47 -11.17 7.38 -3.71
C GLU A 47 -10.66 5.92 -3.68
N PRO A 48 -9.77 5.57 -2.73
CA PRO A 48 -9.28 4.21 -2.57
C PRO A 48 -10.40 3.20 -2.34
N LEU A 49 -10.36 2.09 -3.08
CA LEU A 49 -11.33 1.01 -3.00
C LEU A 49 -11.40 0.47 -1.57
N SER A 50 -12.62 0.34 -1.05
CA SER A 50 -12.86 -0.30 0.24
C SER A 50 -12.56 -1.80 0.20
N GLU A 51 -12.52 -2.44 1.36
CA GLU A 51 -12.59 -3.89 1.44
C GLU A 51 -13.84 -4.44 0.70
N GLY A 52 -13.72 -5.63 0.13
CA GLY A 52 -14.77 -6.30 -0.62
C GLY A 52 -14.49 -6.46 -2.11
N LEU A 53 -15.52 -6.85 -2.85
CA LEU A 53 -15.47 -7.14 -4.27
C LEU A 53 -15.69 -5.86 -5.09
N HIS A 54 -14.77 -5.59 -6.00
CA HIS A 54 -14.82 -4.47 -6.95
C HIS A 54 -14.69 -4.96 -8.38
N PHE A 55 -15.41 -4.30 -9.28
CA PHE A 55 -15.29 -4.53 -10.72
C PHE A 55 -14.31 -3.51 -11.28
N VAL A 56 -13.30 -4.01 -11.98
CA VAL A 56 -12.25 -3.20 -12.60
C VAL A 56 -12.14 -3.54 -14.08
N THR A 57 -11.58 -2.63 -14.87
CA THR A 57 -11.36 -2.86 -16.29
C THR A 57 -10.23 -3.87 -16.46
N PRO A 58 -10.48 -5.07 -17.01
CA PRO A 58 -9.45 -6.07 -17.16
C PRO A 58 -8.32 -5.52 -18.05
N PHE A 59 -7.07 -5.87 -17.73
CA PHE A 59 -5.82 -5.46 -18.41
C PHE A 59 -5.41 -3.99 -18.26
N ALA A 60 -6.35 -3.06 -18.16
CA ALA A 60 -6.05 -1.64 -17.95
C ALA A 60 -5.87 -1.32 -16.46
N ASP A 61 -6.69 -1.94 -15.60
CA ASP A 61 -6.78 -1.59 -14.20
C ASP A 61 -6.10 -2.64 -13.33
N SER A 62 -5.33 -2.18 -12.36
CA SER A 62 -4.71 -3.01 -11.33
C SER A 62 -5.00 -2.43 -9.96
N VAL A 63 -5.11 -3.28 -8.95
CA VAL A 63 -5.37 -2.86 -7.57
C VAL A 63 -4.21 -3.27 -6.69
N VAL A 64 -3.55 -2.29 -6.07
CA VAL A 64 -2.52 -2.54 -5.06
C VAL A 64 -3.14 -2.40 -3.69
N GLN A 65 -3.05 -3.47 -2.90
CA GLN A 65 -3.58 -3.46 -1.55
C GLN A 65 -2.58 -2.81 -0.58
N MET A 66 -3.05 -1.83 0.19
CA MET A 66 -2.31 -1.16 1.25
C MET A 66 -3.00 -1.44 2.59
N GLU A 67 -2.24 -1.91 3.57
CA GLU A 67 -2.77 -2.15 4.92
C GLU A 67 -3.10 -0.84 5.62
N ILE A 68 -4.30 -0.74 6.19
CA ILE A 68 -4.77 0.44 6.95
C ILE A 68 -4.92 0.17 8.44
N ARG A 69 -4.52 -1.03 8.90
CA ARG A 69 -4.53 -1.39 10.32
C ARG A 69 -3.41 -0.65 11.05
N THR A 70 -3.51 -0.63 12.37
CA THR A 70 -2.44 -0.10 13.23
C THR A 70 -1.22 -1.00 13.15
N LEU A 71 -0.14 -0.46 12.61
CA LEU A 71 1.17 -1.06 12.52
C LEU A 71 2.05 -0.54 13.66
N LYS A 72 2.99 -1.38 14.10
CA LYS A 72 3.95 -1.07 15.16
C LYS A 72 5.33 -0.94 14.57
N PHE A 73 5.90 0.26 14.63
CA PHE A 73 7.31 0.52 14.35
C PHE A 73 8.10 0.43 15.65
N VAL A 74 9.18 -0.35 15.68
CA VAL A 74 10.11 -0.40 16.82
C VAL A 74 11.53 -0.20 16.31
N LYS A 75 12.22 0.79 16.86
CA LYS A 75 13.63 1.04 16.51
C LYS A 75 14.42 1.55 17.70
N ALA A 76 15.60 0.97 17.88
CA ALA A 76 16.61 1.50 18.79
C ALA A 76 17.37 2.63 18.10
N THR A 77 17.47 3.78 18.76
CA THR A 77 18.22 4.94 18.27
C THR A 77 19.10 5.50 19.38
N SER A 78 20.20 6.14 18.99
CA SER A 78 21.10 6.83 19.92
C SER A 78 21.16 8.31 19.59
N ALA A 79 21.13 9.14 20.63
CA ALA A 79 21.19 10.59 20.51
C ALA A 79 22.10 11.18 21.59
N ALA A 80 22.74 12.30 21.29
CA ALA A 80 23.52 13.05 22.26
C ALA A 80 22.59 13.99 23.07
N SER A 81 22.74 13.97 24.39
CA SER A 81 22.09 14.90 25.32
C SER A 81 22.76 16.27 25.28
N LYS A 82 22.15 17.24 25.96
CA LYS A 82 22.66 18.60 26.11
C LYS A 82 24.05 18.68 26.73
N ASP A 83 24.38 17.76 27.62
CA ASP A 83 25.68 17.64 28.29
C ASP A 83 26.65 16.68 27.56
N LEU A 84 26.39 16.40 26.28
CA LEU A 84 27.21 15.57 25.39
C LEU A 84 27.32 14.10 25.81
N GLN A 85 26.36 13.60 26.59
CA GLN A 85 26.26 12.18 26.91
C GLN A 85 25.47 11.46 25.82
N THR A 86 25.90 10.25 25.46
CA THR A 86 25.17 9.42 24.50
C THR A 86 24.09 8.63 25.22
N VAL A 87 22.82 8.89 24.87
CA VAL A 87 21.66 8.16 25.38
C VAL A 87 21.19 7.18 24.30
N SER A 88 21.08 5.91 24.66
CA SER A 88 20.49 4.86 23.81
C SER A 88 19.05 4.63 24.24
N THR A 89 18.11 4.67 23.31
CA THR A 89 16.68 4.53 23.61
C THR A 89 16.01 3.66 22.56
N GLU A 90 15.15 2.75 23.01
CA GLU A 90 14.24 2.00 22.13
C GLU A 90 12.89 2.70 22.07
N ILE A 91 12.43 2.96 20.85
CA ILE A 91 11.21 3.73 20.62
C ILE A 91 10.24 2.87 19.85
N THR A 92 9.02 2.86 20.34
CA THR A 92 7.88 2.23 19.69
C THR A 92 6.89 3.29 19.24
N VAL A 93 6.54 3.28 17.96
CA VAL A 93 5.52 4.16 17.38
C VAL A 93 4.42 3.29 16.76
N ASN A 94 3.19 3.48 17.22
CA ASN A 94 2.03 2.90 16.56
C ASN A 94 1.52 3.90 15.53
N TYR A 95 1.35 3.45 14.29
CA TYR A 95 0.91 4.30 13.19
C TYR A 95 -0.07 3.54 12.30
N HIS A 96 -0.88 4.26 11.52
CA HIS A 96 -1.70 3.67 10.46
C HIS A 96 -1.84 4.67 9.31
N PRO A 97 -1.83 4.21 8.04
CA PRO A 97 -2.16 5.08 6.91
C PRO A 97 -3.60 5.60 7.01
N MET A 98 -3.83 6.82 6.50
CA MET A 98 -5.18 7.37 6.40
C MET A 98 -5.93 6.71 5.25
N PRO A 99 -7.08 6.02 5.48
CA PRO A 99 -7.75 5.24 4.43
C PRO A 99 -8.17 6.06 3.21
N LYS A 100 -8.52 7.34 3.40
CA LYS A 100 -8.94 8.25 2.32
C LYS A 100 -7.79 8.72 1.44
N SER A 101 -6.58 8.81 1.98
CA SER A 101 -5.41 9.41 1.31
C SER A 101 -4.33 8.39 0.95
N VAL A 102 -4.65 7.09 1.05
CA VAL A 102 -3.68 6.01 0.85
C VAL A 102 -3.17 5.94 -0.60
N HIS A 103 -3.99 6.36 -1.57
CA HIS A 103 -3.61 6.48 -2.98
C HIS A 103 -2.51 7.54 -3.19
N SER A 104 -2.63 8.69 -2.52
CA SER A 104 -1.62 9.75 -2.55
C SER A 104 -0.32 9.33 -1.86
N LEU A 105 -0.42 8.60 -0.74
CA LEU A 105 0.74 8.02 -0.06
C LEU A 105 1.50 7.05 -0.97
N TYR A 106 0.79 6.15 -1.64
CA TYR A 106 1.38 5.19 -2.57
C TYR A 106 2.04 5.89 -3.77
N GLN A 107 1.42 6.94 -4.33
CA GLN A 107 2.01 7.68 -5.44
C GLN A 107 3.27 8.45 -5.03
N THR A 108 3.26 9.10 -3.87
CA THR A 108 4.35 10.00 -3.44
C THR A 108 5.54 9.24 -2.89
N VAL A 109 5.27 8.23 -2.05
CA VAL A 109 6.30 7.54 -1.26
C VAL A 109 6.46 6.08 -1.69
N GLY A 110 5.36 5.44 -2.11
CA GLY A 110 5.30 4.01 -2.40
C GLY A 110 4.97 3.16 -1.18
N LEU A 111 5.12 1.84 -1.32
CA LEU A 111 4.89 0.87 -0.24
C LEU A 111 5.93 0.97 0.90
N ASP A 112 7.12 1.49 0.59
CA ASP A 112 8.26 1.60 1.51
C ASP A 112 8.22 2.89 2.35
N TYR A 113 7.01 3.36 2.70
CA TYR A 113 6.83 4.63 3.40
C TYR A 113 7.33 4.60 4.85
N GLU A 114 7.41 3.42 5.47
CA GLU A 114 7.98 3.25 6.81
C GLU A 114 9.48 3.62 6.84
N ASN A 115 10.27 3.11 5.90
CA ASN A 115 11.70 3.39 5.85
C ASN A 115 12.01 4.79 5.32
N ARG A 116 11.20 5.27 4.37
CA ARG A 116 11.43 6.56 3.70
C ARG A 116 11.01 7.77 4.53
N VAL A 117 9.97 7.63 5.36
CA VAL A 117 9.38 8.76 6.10
C VAL A 117 9.42 8.51 7.60
N ILE A 118 8.83 7.41 8.09
CA ILE A 118 8.65 7.20 9.53
C ILE A 118 10.01 7.07 10.23
N THR A 119 10.90 6.24 9.70
CA THR A 119 12.24 6.02 10.27
C THR A 119 13.05 7.32 10.45
N PRO A 120 13.31 8.12 9.40
CA PRO A 120 14.09 9.34 9.54
C PRO A 120 13.39 10.38 10.42
N THR A 121 12.07 10.54 10.32
CA THR A 121 11.33 11.49 11.17
C THR A 121 11.44 11.12 12.65
N VAL A 122 11.31 9.85 13.01
CA VAL A 122 11.47 9.41 14.40
C VAL A 122 12.90 9.67 14.88
N GLU A 123 13.92 9.34 14.09
CA GLU A 123 15.31 9.59 14.46
C GLU A 123 15.62 11.09 14.64
N GLU A 124 15.08 11.94 13.77
CA GLU A 124 15.25 13.40 13.83
C GLU A 124 14.61 13.98 15.09
N VAL A 125 13.35 13.62 15.36
CA VAL A 125 12.61 14.07 16.56
C VAL A 125 13.35 13.65 17.83
N VAL A 126 13.90 12.45 17.87
CA VAL A 126 14.59 11.95 19.07
C VAL A 126 15.90 12.70 19.30
N LYS A 127 16.69 12.89 18.25
CA LYS A 127 17.91 13.71 18.33
C LYS A 127 17.58 15.13 18.78
N GLN A 128 16.51 15.73 18.24
CA GLN A 128 16.08 17.07 18.60
C GLN A 128 15.60 17.17 20.04
N VAL A 129 14.79 16.22 20.52
CA VAL A 129 14.28 16.22 21.89
C VAL A 129 15.41 15.96 22.87
N THR A 130 16.20 14.91 22.68
CA THR A 130 17.30 14.54 23.60
C THR A 130 18.33 15.65 23.75
N ALA A 131 18.63 16.41 22.69
CA ALA A 131 19.55 17.55 22.75
C ALA A 131 19.10 18.69 23.68
N ASN A 132 17.82 18.74 24.06
CA ASN A 132 17.29 19.75 24.98
C ASN A 132 17.38 19.34 26.46
N TYR A 133 17.68 18.08 26.77
CA TYR A 133 17.71 17.53 28.13
C TYR A 133 19.13 17.06 28.50
N ASN A 134 19.47 17.09 29.79
CA ASN A 134 20.69 16.46 30.32
C ASN A 134 20.41 14.97 30.58
N ALA A 135 21.45 14.14 30.50
CA ALA A 135 21.35 12.70 30.76
C ALA A 135 21.25 12.35 32.27
#